data_AF-A0A1Y3BI06-F1
#
_entry.id   AF-A0A1Y3BI06-F1
#
_cell.length_a   1.000
_cell.length_b   1.000
_cell.length_c   1.000
_cell.angle_alpha   90.00
_cell.angle_beta   90.00
_cell.angle_gamma   90.00
#
_symmetry.space_group_name_H-M   'P 1'
#
loop_
_entity.id
_entity.type
_entity.pdbx_description
1 polymer ?
#
loop_
_entity_poly.entity_id
_entity_poly.type
_entity_poly.pdbx_seq_one_letter_code
_entity_poly.pdbx_strand_id
1 'polypeptide(L)'
;MYRFFRPDFCRSFNLTLNETNIQSDVNSLRTDRFHLDKHSFMNSIDYPPNSCYQSTLKMAATSDEDDGGIQLWKKTIGHLIKKYKIDPANINNSTESIDNDSKMAKQTAVKPSGVFDLSVCQQGAPIFISFPHFFEASDYYRKQVDGLHPNRTLHESYIDIEPQTGTPVDFIARVQVNVDVQTARTSQPKMVPVMMPT
;
A
#
# COMPACT_ATOMS: atom_id res chain seq x y z
N MET A 1 -9.78 23.46 1.52
CA MET A 1 -9.28 22.12 1.11
C MET A 1 -10.49 21.21 0.99
N TYR A 2 -10.83 20.77 -0.22
CA TYR A 2 -11.97 19.86 -0.43
C TYR A 2 -11.53 18.42 -0.18
N ARG A 3 -12.34 17.70 0.57
CA ARG A 3 -12.10 16.30 0.92
C ARG A 3 -13.38 15.52 0.71
N PHE A 4 -13.27 14.31 0.20
CA PHE A 4 -14.39 13.40 0.08
C PHE A 4 -14.00 12.02 0.59
N PHE A 5 -14.95 11.32 1.21
CA PHE A 5 -14.76 9.97 1.70
C PHE A 5 -15.35 8.96 0.70
N ARG A 6 -14.58 7.92 0.37
CA ARG A 6 -15.08 6.78 -0.42
C ARG A 6 -15.14 5.54 0.47
N PRO A 7 -16.34 5.04 0.82
CA PRO A 7 -16.47 3.87 1.69
C PRO A 7 -15.81 2.63 1.07
N ASP A 8 -15.89 2.47 -0.26
CA ASP A 8 -15.28 1.34 -0.98
C ASP A 8 -13.76 1.27 -0.82
N PHE A 9 -13.11 2.41 -0.56
CA PHE A 9 -11.67 2.52 -0.39
C PHE A 9 -11.27 2.77 1.06
N CYS A 10 -12.22 2.77 2.00
CA CYS A 10 -11.96 3.02 3.42
C CYS A 10 -11.06 4.25 3.70
N ARG A 11 -11.14 5.29 2.85
CA ARG A 11 -10.22 6.43 2.91
C ARG A 11 -10.86 7.73 2.43
N SER A 12 -10.42 8.83 3.04
CA SER A 12 -10.69 10.18 2.58
C SER A 12 -9.63 10.62 1.57
N PHE A 13 -10.09 11.19 0.47
CA PHE A 13 -9.27 11.71 -0.61
C PHE A 13 -9.32 13.24 -0.62
N ASN A 14 -8.17 13.84 -0.92
CA ASN A 14 -8.06 15.28 -1.07
C ASN A 14 -8.22 15.67 -2.54
N LEU A 15 -8.83 16.82 -2.76
CA LEU A 15 -8.95 17.44 -4.08
C LEU A 15 -8.11 18.72 -4.12
N THR A 16 -7.28 18.84 -5.16
CA THR A 16 -6.45 20.02 -5.43
C THR A 16 -7.07 20.86 -6.54
N LEU A 17 -7.20 22.16 -6.29
CA LEU A 17 -7.66 23.09 -7.32
C LEU A 17 -6.58 23.21 -8.40
N ASN A 18 -6.97 23.06 -9.66
CA ASN A 18 -6.07 23.21 -10.80
C ASN A 18 -6.39 24.49 -11.59
N GLU A 19 -7.65 24.64 -12.00
CA GLU A 19 -8.10 25.74 -12.85
C GLU A 19 -9.42 26.31 -12.32
N THR A 20 -9.62 27.62 -12.50
CA THR A 20 -10.85 28.32 -12.06
C THR A 20 -11.56 28.97 -13.23
N ASN A 21 -12.87 29.17 -13.09
CA ASN A 21 -13.69 29.89 -14.08
C ASN A 21 -13.66 29.28 -15.50
N ILE A 22 -13.58 27.95 -15.57
CA ILE A 22 -13.71 27.19 -16.82
C ILE A 22 -15.16 27.27 -17.27
N GLN A 23 -15.40 27.48 -18.56
CA GLN A 23 -16.74 27.36 -19.12
C GLN A 23 -17.00 25.89 -19.42
N SER A 24 -17.92 25.28 -18.68
CA SER A 24 -18.31 23.89 -18.90
C SER A 24 -19.10 23.76 -20.21
N ASP A 25 -18.85 22.66 -20.92
CA ASP A 25 -19.66 22.25 -22.07
C ASP A 25 -21.12 21.97 -21.66
N VAL A 26 -21.36 21.69 -20.37
CA VAL A 26 -22.69 21.48 -19.80
C VAL A 26 -23.28 22.82 -19.37
N ASN A 27 -24.33 23.27 -20.07
CA ASN A 27 -25.12 24.47 -19.76
C ASN A 27 -24.32 25.79 -19.69
N SER A 28 -23.07 25.84 -20.21
CA SER A 28 -22.21 27.04 -20.15
C SER A 28 -21.99 27.59 -18.74
N LEU A 29 -22.09 26.74 -17.72
CA LEU A 29 -21.81 27.13 -16.33
C LEU A 29 -20.32 27.42 -16.15
N ARG A 30 -20.00 28.35 -15.24
CA ARG A 30 -18.62 28.59 -14.82
C ARG A 30 -18.26 27.66 -13.69
N THR A 31 -17.16 26.93 -13.83
CA THR A 31 -16.76 25.88 -12.90
C THR A 31 -15.30 25.98 -12.53
N ASP A 32 -14.96 25.51 -11.34
CA ASP A 32 -13.61 25.33 -10.88
C ASP A 32 -13.26 23.83 -10.95
N ARG A 33 -12.14 23.51 -11.59
CA ARG A 33 -11.67 22.13 -11.80
C ARG A 33 -10.74 21.71 -10.69
N PHE A 34 -11.11 20.64 -10.01
CA PHE A 34 -10.33 20.01 -8.97
C PHE A 34 -9.85 18.63 -9.43
N HIS A 35 -8.61 18.30 -9.14
CA HIS A 35 -8.02 16.99 -9.44
C HIS A 35 -7.86 16.19 -8.15
N LEU A 36 -7.89 14.86 -8.28
CA LEU A 36 -7.56 13.97 -7.18
C LEU A 36 -6.09 14.15 -6.80
N ASP A 37 -5.82 14.46 -5.53
CA ASP A 37 -4.45 14.70 -5.06
C ASP A 37 -3.62 13.42 -5.09
N LYS A 38 -2.52 13.45 -5.84
CA LYS A 38 -1.56 12.33 -5.95
C LYS A 38 -0.97 11.90 -4.61
N HIS A 39 -0.87 12.82 -3.65
CA HIS A 39 -0.40 12.48 -2.31
C HIS A 39 -1.31 11.45 -1.64
N SER A 40 -2.55 11.28 -2.09
CA SER A 40 -3.44 10.21 -1.58
C SER A 40 -2.91 8.80 -1.85
N PHE A 41 -2.06 8.61 -2.86
CA PHE A 41 -1.49 7.29 -3.19
C PHE A 41 0.02 7.19 -2.88
N MET A 42 0.64 8.24 -2.35
CA MET A 42 2.04 8.20 -1.94
C MET A 42 2.23 7.36 -0.67
N ASN A 43 3.39 6.75 -0.54
CA ASN A 43 3.73 5.99 0.65
C ASN A 43 4.16 6.92 1.81
N SER A 44 4.34 6.34 2.99
CA SER A 44 4.71 7.08 4.20
C SER A 44 6.16 7.59 4.23
N ILE A 45 7.01 7.15 3.30
CA ILE A 45 8.39 7.61 3.19
C ILE A 45 8.44 8.91 2.39
N ASP A 46 7.79 8.91 1.22
CA ASP A 46 7.76 10.06 0.31
C ASP A 46 6.74 11.12 0.77
N TYR A 47 5.68 10.70 1.47
CA TYR A 47 4.67 11.56 2.06
C TYR A 47 4.31 11.12 3.50
N PRO A 48 5.06 11.58 4.52
CA PRO A 48 4.89 11.19 5.93
C PRO A 48 3.48 11.27 6.51
N PRO A 49 2.60 12.21 6.09
CA PRO A 49 1.21 12.22 6.55
C PRO A 49 0.42 10.95 6.21
N ASN A 50 0.87 10.12 5.25
CA ASN A 50 0.24 8.84 4.93
C ASN A 50 0.68 7.67 5.82
N SER A 51 1.52 7.90 6.82
CA SER A 51 1.92 6.88 7.79
C SER A 51 0.74 6.17 8.47
N CYS A 52 -0.36 6.87 8.74
CA CYS A 52 -1.56 6.27 9.34
C CYS A 52 -2.38 5.38 8.38
N TYR A 53 -2.10 5.47 7.09
CA TYR A 53 -2.73 4.66 6.04
C TYR A 53 -1.86 3.45 5.65
N GLN A 54 -0.65 3.35 6.18
CA GLN A 54 0.21 2.21 5.95
C GLN A 54 -0.35 0.99 6.69
N SER A 55 -0.63 -0.09 5.96
CA SER A 55 -1.10 -1.32 6.56
C SER A 55 -0.03 -1.90 7.49
N THR A 56 -0.46 -2.31 8.68
CA THR A 56 0.34 -3.05 9.66
C THR A 56 0.06 -4.55 9.61
N LEU A 57 -0.88 -4.97 8.76
CA LEU A 57 -1.15 -6.37 8.49
C LEU A 57 0.17 -7.00 8.05
N LYS A 58 0.70 -7.87 8.91
CA LYS A 58 1.76 -8.78 8.50
C LYS A 58 1.18 -9.52 7.30
N MET A 59 1.76 -9.27 6.11
CA MET A 59 1.59 -10.13 4.95
C MET A 59 1.70 -11.53 5.50
N ALA A 60 0.66 -12.35 5.39
CA ALA A 60 0.50 -13.58 6.15
C ALA A 60 1.87 -14.25 6.33
N ALA A 61 2.48 -14.00 7.49
CA ALA A 61 3.65 -14.71 7.92
C ALA A 61 3.06 -16.05 8.28
N THR A 62 3.48 -17.09 7.56
CA THR A 62 3.48 -18.47 8.04
C THR A 62 2.61 -18.68 9.28
N SER A 63 1.33 -18.99 9.08
CA SER A 63 0.58 -19.72 10.09
C SER A 63 1.12 -21.15 10.08
N ASP A 64 2.38 -21.27 10.47
CA ASP A 64 3.14 -22.48 10.76
C ASP A 64 4.25 -22.03 11.74
N GLU A 65 3.86 -21.33 12.82
CA GLU A 65 4.52 -21.57 14.11
C GLU A 65 4.10 -22.98 14.52
N ASP A 66 4.78 -23.96 13.93
CA ASP A 66 4.73 -25.34 14.41
C ASP A 66 5.47 -25.35 15.75
N ASP A 67 4.71 -25.06 16.81
CA ASP A 67 5.15 -24.92 18.21
C ASP A 67 5.92 -26.18 18.71
N GLY A 68 5.87 -27.28 17.96
CA GLY A 68 6.66 -28.49 18.18
C GLY A 68 8.16 -28.35 17.92
N GLY A 69 8.58 -27.51 16.95
CA GLY A 69 10.00 -27.37 16.58
C GLY A 69 10.84 -26.61 17.62
N ILE A 70 10.26 -25.54 18.19
CA ILE A 70 10.91 -24.70 19.21
C ILE A 70 11.03 -25.48 20.54
N GLN A 71 10.05 -26.31 20.89
CA GLN A 71 10.12 -27.18 22.08
C GLN A 71 11.17 -28.28 21.93
N LEU A 72 11.26 -28.91 20.75
CA LEU A 72 12.26 -29.95 20.48
C LEU A 72 13.69 -29.39 20.51
N TRP A 73 13.90 -28.20 19.96
CA TRP A 73 15.19 -27.51 19.98
C TRP A 73 15.63 -27.11 21.40
N LYS A 74 14.73 -26.53 22.20
CA LYS A 74 14.99 -26.21 23.63
C LYS A 74 15.37 -27.45 24.44
N LYS A 75 14.69 -28.58 24.22
CA LYS A 75 14.95 -29.85 24.90
C LYS A 75 16.30 -30.47 24.49
N THR A 76 16.68 -30.33 23.23
CA THR A 76 17.94 -30.85 22.67
C THR A 76 19.14 -30.03 23.16
N ILE A 77 19.04 -28.70 23.13
CA ILE A 77 20.12 -27.81 23.63
C ILE A 77 20.32 -27.95 25.14
N GLY A 78 19.25 -28.08 25.92
CA GLY A 78 19.38 -28.31 27.37
C GLY A 78 20.19 -29.58 27.70
N HIS A 79 20.08 -30.62 26.87
CA HIS A 79 20.86 -31.84 27.02
C HIS A 79 22.33 -31.64 26.64
N LEU A 80 22.61 -30.87 25.59
CA LEU A 80 23.96 -30.55 25.14
C LEU A 80 24.70 -29.65 26.13
N ILE A 81 24.06 -28.61 26.67
CA ILE A 81 24.64 -27.72 27.69
C ILE A 81 25.08 -28.53 28.91
N LYS A 82 24.24 -29.48 29.35
CA LYS A 82 24.53 -30.34 30.50
C LYS A 82 25.64 -31.36 30.19
N LYS A 83 25.66 -31.91 28.96
CA LYS A 83 26.68 -32.88 28.51
C LYS A 83 28.07 -32.27 28.38
N TYR A 84 28.14 -31.04 27.86
CA TYR A 84 29.41 -30.35 27.60
C TYR A 84 29.81 -29.35 28.70
N LYS A 85 29.04 -29.27 29.80
CA LYS A 85 29.25 -28.34 30.92
C LYS A 85 29.47 -26.90 30.44
N ILE A 86 28.67 -26.48 29.46
CA ILE A 86 28.73 -25.13 28.91
C ILE A 86 28.11 -24.20 29.94
N ASP A 87 28.87 -23.20 30.40
CA ASP A 87 28.37 -22.20 31.33
C ASP A 87 27.29 -21.36 30.61
N PRO A 88 26.03 -21.33 31.10
CA PRO A 88 24.97 -20.56 30.48
C PRO A 88 25.37 -19.09 30.28
N ALA A 89 26.18 -18.53 31.18
CA ALA A 89 26.65 -17.15 31.10
C ALA A 89 27.39 -16.82 29.80
N ASN A 90 28.04 -17.79 29.16
CA ASN A 90 28.77 -17.61 27.89
C ASN A 90 27.89 -17.76 26.64
N ILE A 91 26.64 -18.22 26.78
CA ILE A 91 25.64 -18.26 25.70
C ILE A 91 24.92 -16.90 25.59
N ASN A 92 24.89 -16.15 26.69
CA ASN A 92 24.14 -14.91 26.85
C ASN A 92 24.70 -13.75 26.01
N ASN A 93 25.99 -13.79 25.68
CA ASN A 93 26.67 -12.75 24.88
C ASN A 93 26.33 -12.81 23.38
N SER A 94 25.58 -13.83 22.95
CA SER A 94 24.93 -13.89 21.64
C SER A 94 23.45 -13.48 21.66
N THR A 95 22.88 -13.23 22.85
CA THR A 95 21.50 -12.72 23.02
C THR A 95 21.44 -11.23 23.38
N GLU A 96 22.54 -10.62 23.88
CA GLU A 96 22.61 -9.15 24.03
C GLU A 96 22.77 -8.41 22.69
N SER A 97 22.96 -9.12 21.58
CA SER A 97 22.74 -8.57 20.23
C SER A 97 21.32 -8.83 19.69
N ILE A 98 20.48 -9.58 20.41
CA ILE A 98 19.09 -9.90 20.03
C ILE A 98 18.08 -8.97 20.74
N ASP A 99 18.47 -8.21 21.77
CA ASP A 99 17.58 -7.15 22.31
C ASP A 99 17.61 -5.85 21.50
N ASN A 100 18.50 -5.74 20.51
CA ASN A 100 18.34 -4.78 19.41
C ASN A 100 17.41 -5.29 18.28
N ASP A 101 16.90 -6.53 18.33
CA ASP A 101 15.86 -7.01 17.40
C ASP A 101 14.46 -6.49 17.73
N SER A 102 14.26 -5.84 18.88
CA SER A 102 13.08 -4.96 19.06
C SER A 102 13.15 -3.69 18.18
N LYS A 103 14.30 -3.46 17.53
CA LYS A 103 14.56 -2.42 16.54
C LYS A 103 15.18 -2.94 15.23
N MET A 104 15.19 -4.25 14.98
CA MET A 104 15.38 -4.76 13.62
C MET A 104 14.00 -4.90 12.97
N ALA A 105 13.68 -3.91 12.15
CA ALA A 105 12.79 -4.04 11.00
C ALA A 105 11.51 -4.88 11.25
N LYS A 106 10.61 -4.33 12.07
CA LYS A 106 9.16 -4.42 11.82
C LYS A 106 8.82 -3.64 10.53
N GLN A 107 9.58 -3.88 9.47
CA GLN A 107 9.45 -3.23 8.19
C GLN A 107 8.35 -4.00 7.49
N THR A 108 7.10 -3.60 7.75
CA THR A 108 6.10 -3.68 6.70
C THR A 108 6.77 -3.04 5.49
N ALA A 109 7.12 -3.86 4.50
CA ALA A 109 7.84 -3.39 3.33
C ALA A 109 6.97 -2.32 2.67
N VAL A 110 7.33 -1.06 2.89
CA VAL A 110 6.58 0.07 2.39
C VAL A 110 6.60 -0.04 0.87
N LYS A 111 5.44 -0.27 0.27
CA LYS A 111 5.34 -0.38 -1.18
C LYS A 111 5.77 0.97 -1.81
N PRO A 112 6.41 0.96 -3.00
CA PRO A 112 6.73 2.19 -3.69
C PRO A 112 5.50 3.07 -3.90
N SER A 113 5.67 4.40 -3.87
CA SER A 113 4.56 5.35 -3.98
C SER A 113 3.70 5.16 -5.24
N GLY A 114 2.43 5.54 -5.11
CA GLY A 114 1.43 5.51 -6.18
C GLY A 114 0.42 4.38 -6.10
N VAL A 115 0.37 3.67 -4.97
CA VAL A 115 -0.60 2.60 -4.69
C VAL A 115 -1.08 2.74 -3.25
N PHE A 116 -2.32 2.32 -2.99
CA PHE A 116 -2.90 2.30 -1.66
C PHE A 116 -3.45 0.90 -1.35
N ASP A 117 -3.07 0.37 -0.19
CA ASP A 117 -3.43 -0.96 0.28
C ASP A 117 -4.86 -0.98 0.84
N LEU A 118 -5.73 -1.78 0.22
CA LEU A 118 -7.11 -2.00 0.67
C LEU A 118 -7.29 -3.29 1.45
N SER A 119 -6.25 -4.05 1.75
CA SER A 119 -6.35 -5.35 2.41
C SER A 119 -7.11 -5.32 3.73
N VAL A 120 -6.89 -4.30 4.56
CA VAL A 120 -7.62 -4.11 5.82
C VAL A 120 -9.13 -3.93 5.59
N CYS A 121 -9.49 -3.21 4.52
CA CYS A 121 -10.88 -2.92 4.14
C CYS A 121 -11.55 -4.11 3.42
N GLN A 122 -10.75 -4.92 2.72
CA GLN A 122 -11.18 -6.03 1.86
C GLN A 122 -10.87 -7.39 2.49
N GLN A 123 -11.07 -7.52 3.81
CA GLN A 123 -11.03 -8.80 4.53
C GLN A 123 -9.70 -9.57 4.36
N GLY A 124 -8.59 -8.85 4.27
CA GLY A 124 -7.24 -9.40 4.11
C GLY A 124 -6.86 -9.76 2.67
N ALA A 125 -7.74 -9.54 1.68
CA ALA A 125 -7.41 -9.75 0.28
C ALA A 125 -6.27 -8.78 -0.14
N PRO A 126 -5.27 -9.22 -0.94
CA PRO A 126 -4.10 -8.41 -1.29
C PRO A 126 -4.42 -7.41 -2.43
N ILE A 127 -5.46 -6.60 -2.22
CA ILE A 127 -6.01 -5.65 -3.17
C ILE A 127 -5.41 -4.27 -2.92
N PHE A 128 -4.95 -3.63 -3.99
CA PHE A 128 -4.38 -2.28 -3.99
C PHE A 128 -5.09 -1.42 -5.02
N ILE A 129 -5.21 -0.12 -4.78
CA ILE A 129 -5.70 0.84 -5.77
C ILE A 129 -4.62 1.82 -6.19
N SER A 130 -4.66 2.25 -7.44
CA SER A 130 -3.78 3.26 -8.04
C SER A 130 -4.55 4.10 -9.05
N PHE A 131 -3.90 5.10 -9.64
CA PHE A 131 -4.40 5.67 -10.89
C PHE A 131 -4.20 4.69 -12.06
N PRO A 132 -5.03 4.76 -13.12
CA PRO A 132 -4.90 3.90 -14.28
C PRO A 132 -3.51 3.90 -14.91
N HIS A 133 -3.09 2.72 -15.36
CA HIS A 133 -1.75 2.43 -15.87
C HIS A 133 -0.61 2.90 -14.94
N PHE A 134 -0.86 2.92 -13.64
CA PHE A 134 0.08 3.44 -12.64
C PHE A 134 0.51 4.88 -12.94
N PHE A 135 -0.42 5.70 -13.45
CA PHE A 135 -0.22 7.13 -13.60
C PHE A 135 0.15 7.78 -12.25
N GLU A 136 1.15 8.67 -12.25
CA GLU A 136 1.69 9.30 -11.03
C GLU A 136 2.23 8.33 -9.95
N ALA A 137 2.43 7.06 -10.29
CA ALA A 137 3.08 6.08 -9.43
C ALA A 137 4.57 5.90 -9.77
N SER A 138 5.28 5.22 -8.86
CA SER A 138 6.67 4.83 -9.07
C SER A 138 6.86 4.02 -10.36
N ASP A 139 7.92 4.33 -11.10
CA ASP A 139 8.35 3.60 -12.30
C ASP A 139 8.54 2.10 -12.05
N TYR A 140 8.77 1.71 -10.79
CA TYR A 140 8.83 0.33 -10.36
C TYR A 140 7.66 -0.50 -10.92
N TYR A 141 6.42 -0.02 -10.81
CA TYR A 141 5.24 -0.76 -11.26
C TYR A 141 5.18 -0.89 -12.79
N ARG A 142 5.54 0.18 -13.51
CA ARG A 142 5.50 0.23 -14.97
C ARG A 142 6.56 -0.65 -15.64
N LYS A 143 7.67 -0.90 -14.94
CA LYS A 143 8.75 -1.77 -15.42
C LYS A 143 8.46 -3.27 -15.23
N GLN A 144 7.42 -3.61 -14.49
CA GLN A 144 7.08 -5.01 -14.18
C GLN A 144 5.98 -5.59 -15.06
N VAL A 145 5.22 -4.73 -15.76
CA VAL A 145 4.07 -5.14 -16.56
C VAL A 145 4.12 -4.42 -17.90
N ASP A 146 4.16 -5.21 -18.97
CA ASP A 146 4.13 -4.69 -20.34
C ASP A 146 2.73 -4.16 -20.71
N GLY A 147 2.67 -3.21 -21.64
CA GLY A 147 1.41 -2.61 -22.12
C GLY A 147 0.88 -1.44 -21.28
N LEU A 148 1.64 -0.97 -20.29
CA LEU A 148 1.26 0.19 -19.49
C LEU A 148 1.65 1.52 -20.16
N HIS A 149 0.67 2.37 -20.42
CA HIS A 149 0.84 3.65 -21.12
C HIS A 149 0.21 4.80 -20.32
N PRO A 150 0.81 5.24 -19.19
CA PRO A 150 0.25 6.31 -18.37
C PRO A 150 0.14 7.61 -19.18
N ASN A 151 -1.06 8.19 -19.21
CA ASN A 151 -1.35 9.44 -19.89
C ASN A 151 -2.21 10.32 -18.99
N ARG A 152 -1.84 11.58 -18.80
CA ARG A 152 -2.55 12.51 -17.91
C ARG A 152 -4.02 12.68 -18.32
N THR A 153 -4.28 13.02 -19.58
CA THR A 153 -5.63 13.27 -20.09
C THR A 153 -6.57 12.05 -19.94
N LEU A 154 -6.01 10.85 -20.11
CA LEU A 154 -6.78 9.61 -20.05
C LEU A 154 -6.89 9.02 -18.63
N HIS A 155 -5.93 9.29 -17.74
CA HIS A 155 -5.81 8.58 -16.45
C HIS A 155 -5.87 9.48 -15.23
N GLU A 156 -5.96 10.80 -15.40
CA GLU A 156 -6.28 11.68 -14.27
C GLU A 156 -7.75 11.57 -13.90
N SER A 157 -8.04 11.86 -12.62
CA SER A 157 -9.39 12.03 -12.11
C SER A 157 -9.62 13.49 -11.77
N TYR A 158 -10.75 14.04 -12.19
CA TYR A 158 -11.14 15.42 -11.91
C TYR A 158 -12.62 15.56 -11.60
N ILE A 159 -12.98 16.70 -11.02
CA ILE A 159 -14.35 17.15 -10.77
C ILE A 159 -14.43 18.66 -10.96
N ASP A 160 -15.38 19.09 -11.77
CA ASP A 160 -15.70 20.48 -12.05
C ASP A 160 -16.90 20.88 -11.18
N ILE A 161 -16.70 21.89 -10.34
CA ILE A 161 -17.69 22.33 -9.37
C ILE A 161 -18.07 23.77 -9.68
N GLU A 162 -19.37 24.06 -9.72
CA GLU A 162 -19.86 25.44 -9.82
C GLU A 162 -19.62 26.15 -8.47
N PRO A 163 -18.88 27.28 -8.45
CA PRO A 163 -18.36 27.85 -7.20
C PRO A 163 -19.40 28.48 -6.28
N GLN A 164 -20.56 28.92 -6.79
CA GLN A 164 -21.60 29.56 -5.95
C GLN A 164 -22.47 28.54 -5.20
N THR A 165 -22.87 27.48 -5.90
CA THR A 165 -23.79 26.45 -5.38
C THR A 165 -23.07 25.23 -4.84
N GLY A 166 -21.81 25.00 -5.23
CA GLY A 166 -21.07 23.78 -4.92
C GLY A 166 -21.54 22.56 -5.71
N THR A 167 -22.33 22.76 -6.76
CA THR A 167 -22.88 21.67 -7.57
C THR A 167 -21.80 21.08 -8.47
N PRO A 168 -21.60 19.74 -8.48
CA PRO A 168 -20.73 19.10 -9.46
C PRO A 168 -21.39 19.16 -10.85
N VAL A 169 -20.69 19.74 -11.83
CA VAL A 169 -21.19 19.94 -13.19
C VAL A 169 -20.68 18.87 -14.15
N ASP A 170 -19.38 18.56 -14.08
CA ASP A 170 -18.74 17.48 -14.82
C ASP A 170 -17.72 16.78 -13.91
N PHE A 171 -17.52 15.48 -14.07
CA PHE A 171 -16.50 14.77 -13.32
C PHE A 171 -16.11 13.48 -14.01
N ILE A 172 -14.86 13.09 -13.80
CA ILE A 172 -14.35 11.80 -14.21
C ILE A 172 -13.56 11.20 -13.04
N ALA A 173 -14.07 10.09 -12.50
CA ALA A 173 -13.42 9.31 -11.45
C ALA A 173 -12.79 8.05 -12.07
N ARG A 174 -11.46 7.99 -12.09
CA ARG A 174 -10.67 6.90 -12.65
C ARG A 174 -9.70 6.35 -11.61
N VAL A 175 -9.88 5.09 -11.28
CA VAL A 175 -9.00 4.32 -10.40
C VAL A 175 -8.79 2.95 -11.03
N GLN A 176 -7.67 2.33 -10.70
CA GLN A 176 -7.32 0.98 -11.11
C GLN A 176 -7.21 0.10 -9.88
N VAL A 177 -7.81 -1.08 -9.97
CA VAL A 177 -7.65 -2.13 -8.97
C VAL A 177 -6.44 -2.97 -9.36
N ASN A 178 -5.68 -3.39 -8.37
CA ASN A 178 -4.47 -4.18 -8.54
C ASN A 178 -4.44 -5.29 -7.49
N VAL A 179 -3.84 -6.41 -7.86
CA VAL A 179 -3.62 -7.54 -6.96
C VAL A 179 -2.12 -7.71 -6.75
N ASP A 180 -1.69 -7.73 -5.49
CA ASP A 180 -0.30 -8.04 -5.17
C ASP A 180 -0.08 -9.57 -5.19
N VAL A 181 0.44 -10.07 -6.30
CA VAL A 181 0.63 -11.51 -6.56
C VAL A 181 1.63 -12.11 -5.58
N GLN A 182 2.59 -11.31 -5.08
CA GLN A 182 3.51 -11.74 -4.01
C GLN A 182 2.75 -12.22 -2.77
N THR A 183 1.70 -11.49 -2.42
CA THR A 183 0.92 -11.70 -1.20
C THR A 183 -0.21 -12.69 -1.43
N ALA A 184 -0.68 -12.84 -2.66
CA ALA A 184 -1.82 -13.68 -3.03
C ALA A 184 -1.58 -15.20 -2.89
N ARG A 185 -0.36 -15.65 -2.53
CA ARG A 185 -0.01 -17.06 -2.26
C ARG A 185 -0.61 -18.02 -3.30
N THR A 186 -0.36 -17.75 -4.57
CA THR A 186 -0.89 -18.55 -5.66
C THR A 186 -0.28 -19.95 -5.60
N SER A 187 -1.09 -21.01 -5.72
CA SER A 187 -0.62 -22.40 -5.80
C SER A 187 0.17 -22.70 -7.09
N GLN A 188 0.27 -21.73 -7.99
CA GLN A 188 1.00 -21.83 -9.24
C GLN A 188 2.46 -21.36 -9.05
N PRO A 189 3.45 -22.27 -9.15
CA PRO A 189 4.85 -21.94 -8.94
C PRO A 189 5.49 -21.08 -10.06
N LYS A 190 4.71 -20.71 -11.09
CA LYS A 190 5.20 -19.97 -12.27
C LYS A 190 4.81 -18.49 -12.30
N MET A 191 4.01 -18.01 -11.34
CA MET A 191 3.58 -16.61 -11.36
C MET A 191 4.68 -15.71 -10.81
N VAL A 192 5.00 -14.65 -11.57
CA VAL A 192 6.03 -13.69 -11.18
C VAL A 192 5.47 -12.80 -10.06
N PRO A 193 6.24 -12.56 -8.98
CA PRO A 193 5.85 -11.69 -7.89
C PRO A 193 5.75 -10.21 -8.30
N VAL A 194 4.61 -9.79 -8.86
CA VAL A 194 4.37 -8.41 -9.32
C VAL A 194 3.04 -7.85 -8.80
N MET A 195 2.89 -6.52 -8.86
CA MET A 195 1.58 -5.88 -8.69
C MET A 195 0.82 -5.93 -10.01
N MET A 196 -0.16 -6.83 -10.09
CA MET A 196 -0.93 -7.09 -11.31
C MET A 196 -2.08 -6.08 -11.42
N PRO A 197 -2.13 -5.26 -12.47
CA PRO A 197 -3.29 -4.42 -12.75
C PRO A 197 -4.45 -5.28 -13.26
N THR A 198 -5.68 -4.97 -12.83
CA THR A 198 -6.92 -5.63 -13.29
C THR A 198 -7.82 -4.69 -14.05
#